data_AF-A0A2G1X885-F1
#
_entry.id   AF-A0A2G1X885-F1
#
_cell.length_a   1.000
_cell.length_b   1.000
_cell.length_c   1.000
_cell.angle_alpha   90.00
_cell.angle_beta   90.00
_cell.angle_gamma   90.00
#
_symmetry.space_group_name_H-M   'P 1'
#
loop_
_entity.id
_entity.type
_entity.pdbx_description
1 polymer ?
#
loop_
_entity_poly.entity_id
_entity_poly.type
_entity_poly.pdbx_seq_one_letter_code
_entity_poly.pdbx_strand_id
1 'polypeptide(L)'
;MGKHERGWVEATEKLTAQLANDAEPDGDLEAEGRPDLAEALADRIRADFPDRTAVRHAGNSYDSLGDLIVESDGGSETFLEAKFVASGGTRANLGQDTLTQFELFEDATAWSDFREEIGFPEDRQALLQEFDDYPDDVRDWSYKSAVYDRAKHLKNVLDVSRGQNTGSRADEVLADPDATETEREAARIVNAILELDREEKLAYFDHLREAEQNPRNVETFAHLIVCGYHTADALREHFDTDLDEIKRLLENDSYRLYEVDKNSGTVSVENPSELLAGFEWADTRVEIPEDGTSVSVVTGPPGNRRRVLNIAYNWKNKFQGIQTPSMNVFVPEA
;
A
#
# COMPACT_ATOMS: atom_id res chain seq x y z
N MET A 1 -1.35 8.47 2.36
CA MET A 1 -1.96 9.76 2.75
C MET A 1 -3.21 10.03 1.93
N GLY A 2 -4.23 10.64 2.51
CA GLY A 2 -5.41 11.13 1.78
C GLY A 2 -5.16 12.46 1.06
N LYS A 3 -5.99 12.81 0.06
CA LYS A 3 -5.87 14.07 -0.70
C LYS A 3 -5.86 15.33 0.18
N HIS A 4 -6.56 15.30 1.30
CA HIS A 4 -6.63 16.40 2.27
C HIS A 4 -5.42 16.48 3.20
N GLU A 5 -4.61 15.42 3.29
CA GLU A 5 -3.43 15.41 4.16
C GLU A 5 -2.20 16.00 3.47
N ARG A 6 -2.16 16.02 2.14
CA ARG A 6 -0.97 16.45 1.37
C ARG A 6 -0.54 17.89 1.69
N GLY A 7 -1.50 18.80 1.85
CA GLY A 7 -1.21 20.22 2.10
C GLY A 7 -0.52 20.46 3.45
N TRP A 8 -1.06 19.90 4.53
CA TRP A 8 -0.46 20.09 5.85
C TRP A 8 0.87 19.34 5.99
N VAL A 9 1.02 18.19 5.31
CA VAL A 9 2.26 17.40 5.29
C VAL A 9 3.38 18.20 4.64
N GLU A 10 3.15 18.76 3.45
CA GLU A 10 4.12 19.63 2.77
C GLU A 10 4.47 20.86 3.64
N ALA A 11 3.48 21.50 4.24
CA ALA A 11 3.71 22.63 5.14
C ALA A 11 4.57 22.22 6.35
N THR A 12 4.35 21.01 6.88
CA THR A 12 5.12 20.44 8.00
C THR A 12 6.56 20.13 7.60
N GLU A 13 6.80 19.60 6.40
CA GLU A 13 8.15 19.35 5.88
C GLU A 13 8.93 20.66 5.69
N LYS A 14 8.31 21.68 5.08
CA LYS A 14 8.92 23.01 4.93
C LYS A 14 9.24 23.65 6.29
N LEU A 15 8.31 23.55 7.23
CA LEU A 15 8.51 24.02 8.60
C LEU A 15 9.64 23.25 9.30
N THR A 16 9.72 21.93 9.09
CA THR A 16 10.82 21.10 9.59
C THR A 16 12.17 21.61 9.09
N ALA A 17 12.28 21.90 7.79
CA ALA A 17 13.52 22.43 7.21
C ALA A 17 13.91 23.78 7.84
N GLN A 18 12.95 24.69 8.09
CA GLN A 18 13.22 25.96 8.78
C GLN A 18 13.74 25.73 10.20
N LEU A 19 13.03 24.91 10.99
CA LEU A 19 13.38 24.61 12.38
C LEU A 19 14.72 23.87 12.51
N ALA A 20 15.04 22.98 11.57
CA ALA A 20 16.31 22.26 11.56
C ALA A 20 17.50 23.18 11.22
N ASN A 21 17.26 24.29 10.51
CA ASN A 21 18.23 25.35 10.26
C ASN A 21 18.28 26.42 11.37
N ASP A 22 17.58 26.20 12.49
CA ASP A 22 17.46 27.18 13.58
C ASP A 22 16.87 28.54 13.10
N ALA A 23 16.05 28.51 12.04
CA ALA A 23 15.35 29.68 11.50
C ALA A 23 14.03 29.95 12.25
N GLU A 24 13.60 31.20 12.24
CA GLU A 24 12.28 31.58 12.76
C GLU A 24 11.18 30.97 11.86
N PRO A 25 10.18 30.28 12.43
CA PRO A 25 9.15 29.62 11.66
C PRO A 25 8.23 30.63 10.94
N ASP A 26 7.85 30.30 9.71
CA ASP A 26 6.88 31.08 8.95
C ASP A 26 5.45 30.85 9.49
N GLY A 27 4.76 31.93 9.83
CA GLY A 27 3.43 31.87 10.44
C GLY A 27 2.35 31.23 9.55
N ASP A 28 2.48 31.30 8.22
CA ASP A 28 1.56 30.62 7.30
C ASP A 28 1.82 29.10 7.33
N LEU A 29 3.09 28.67 7.40
CA LEU A 29 3.43 27.25 7.55
C LEU A 29 3.00 26.69 8.91
N GLU A 30 3.09 27.48 9.97
CA GLU A 30 2.58 27.09 11.30
C GLU A 30 1.06 26.91 11.30
N ALA A 31 0.34 27.76 10.56
CA ALA A 31 -1.11 27.69 10.46
C ALA A 31 -1.60 26.53 9.58
N GLU A 32 -0.86 26.21 8.51
CA GLU A 32 -1.23 25.15 7.56
C GLU A 32 -0.72 23.77 7.96
N GLY A 33 0.42 23.70 8.64
CA GLY A 33 1.11 22.47 9.00
C GLY A 33 0.82 21.95 10.41
N ARG A 34 1.76 21.14 10.90
CA ARG A 34 1.76 20.58 12.27
C ARG A 34 3.08 20.94 12.97
N PRO A 35 3.12 22.11 13.67
CA PRO A 35 4.33 22.59 14.33
C PRO A 35 4.93 21.59 15.32
N ASP A 36 4.07 20.86 16.05
CA ASP A 36 4.47 19.83 17.00
C ASP A 36 5.25 18.67 16.33
N LEU A 37 4.81 18.25 15.14
CA LEU A 37 5.48 17.18 14.39
C LEU A 37 6.73 17.70 13.68
N ALA A 38 6.70 18.94 13.18
CA ALA A 38 7.85 19.58 12.56
C ALA A 38 9.00 19.78 13.55
N GLU A 39 8.70 20.20 14.78
CA GLU A 39 9.69 20.36 15.86
C GLU A 39 10.31 19.01 16.23
N ALA A 40 9.51 17.97 16.40
CA ALA A 40 10.01 16.64 16.73
C ALA A 40 10.91 16.06 15.62
N LEU A 41 10.53 16.23 14.36
CA LEU A 41 11.34 15.80 13.21
C LEU A 41 12.62 16.63 13.09
N ALA A 42 12.54 17.95 13.27
CA ALA A 42 13.71 18.83 13.26
C ALA A 42 14.69 18.47 14.38
N ASP A 43 14.21 18.28 15.62
CA ASP A 43 15.02 17.83 16.75
C ASP A 43 15.76 16.53 16.43
N ARG A 44 15.05 15.57 15.83
CA ARG A 44 15.66 14.31 15.42
C ARG A 44 16.74 14.51 14.36
N ILE A 45 16.47 15.30 13.31
CA ILE A 45 17.45 15.63 12.27
C ILE A 45 18.68 16.32 12.87
N ARG A 46 18.50 17.27 13.80
CA ARG A 46 19.62 17.94 14.48
C ARG A 46 20.48 16.97 15.29
N ALA A 47 19.85 15.96 15.90
CA ALA A 47 20.55 14.94 16.68
C ALA A 47 21.31 13.93 15.80
N ASP A 48 20.71 13.52 14.68
CA ASP A 48 21.30 12.56 13.75
C ASP A 48 22.40 13.19 12.88
N PHE A 49 22.30 14.50 12.59
CA PHE A 49 23.26 15.26 11.77
C PHE A 49 23.78 16.50 12.52
N PRO A 50 24.70 16.33 13.48
CA PRO A 50 25.26 17.43 14.27
C PRO A 50 26.18 18.36 13.45
N ASP A 51 26.69 17.88 12.31
CA ASP A 51 27.58 18.56 11.36
C ASP A 51 26.85 19.09 10.11
N ARG A 52 25.52 19.12 10.15
CA ARG A 52 24.72 19.72 9.07
C ARG A 52 25.04 21.20 8.88
N THR A 53 25.14 21.62 7.63
CA THR A 53 25.30 23.02 7.22
C THR A 53 23.99 23.65 6.78
N ALA A 54 23.09 22.85 6.21
CA ALA A 54 21.76 23.28 5.78
C ALA A 54 20.79 22.09 5.72
N VAL A 55 19.49 22.38 5.86
CA VAL A 55 18.40 21.45 5.55
C VAL A 55 17.44 22.13 4.58
N ARG A 56 17.12 21.49 3.46
CA ARG A 56 16.20 22.03 2.46
C ARG A 56 15.04 21.08 2.20
N HIS A 57 13.85 21.63 2.03
CA HIS A 57 12.75 20.90 1.40
C HIS A 57 13.09 20.73 -0.07
N ALA A 58 13.00 19.50 -0.58
CA ALA A 58 13.34 19.21 -1.96
C ALA A 58 12.31 19.77 -2.98
N GLY A 59 11.18 20.28 -2.47
CA GLY A 59 10.07 20.78 -3.27
C GLY A 59 9.19 19.64 -3.80
N ASN A 60 7.98 19.98 -4.23
CA ASN A 60 7.03 19.01 -4.84
C ASN A 60 7.46 18.50 -6.23
N SER A 61 8.73 18.67 -6.63
CA SER A 61 9.23 17.89 -7.75
C SER A 61 9.45 16.49 -7.24
N TYR A 62 8.59 15.58 -7.65
CA TYR A 62 8.81 14.15 -7.59
C TYR A 62 10.11 13.72 -8.34
N ASP A 63 10.90 14.66 -8.89
CA ASP A 63 12.29 14.49 -9.33
C ASP A 63 13.28 14.28 -8.16
N SER A 64 12.91 14.57 -6.90
CA SER A 64 13.79 14.38 -5.75
C SER A 64 13.54 13.07 -5.03
N LEU A 65 14.63 12.41 -4.60
CA LEU A 65 14.54 11.08 -4.00
C LEU A 65 13.98 11.08 -2.56
N GLY A 66 13.91 12.24 -1.90
CA GLY A 66 13.24 12.37 -0.60
C GLY A 66 12.68 13.77 -0.38
N ASP A 67 11.81 13.91 0.61
CA ASP A 67 11.14 15.18 0.95
C ASP A 67 12.12 16.26 1.46
N LEU A 68 13.16 15.85 2.19
CA LEU A 68 14.16 16.72 2.80
C LEU A 68 15.57 16.33 2.39
N ILE A 69 16.46 17.32 2.29
CA ILE A 69 17.88 17.11 1.98
C ILE A 69 18.71 17.80 3.04
N VAL A 70 19.58 17.05 3.70
CA VAL A 70 20.53 17.52 4.69
C VAL A 70 21.90 17.65 4.03
N GLU A 71 22.41 18.86 3.99
CA GLU A 71 23.78 19.17 3.56
C GLU A 71 24.69 19.13 4.78
N SER A 72 25.86 18.50 4.67
CA SER A 72 26.86 18.40 5.74
C SER A 72 28.20 19.01 5.33
N ASP A 73 29.05 19.26 6.33
CA ASP A 73 30.42 19.75 6.12
C ASP A 73 31.17 18.88 5.10
N GLY A 74 31.70 19.50 4.04
CA GLY A 74 32.37 18.79 2.95
C GLY A 74 31.50 18.56 1.70
N GLY A 75 30.25 19.01 1.72
CA GLY A 75 29.37 19.05 0.54
C GLY A 75 28.65 17.73 0.24
N SER A 76 28.57 16.83 1.22
CA SER A 76 27.73 15.62 1.11
C SER A 76 26.27 15.97 1.36
N GLU A 77 25.39 15.31 0.62
CA GLU A 77 23.94 15.41 0.77
C GLU A 77 23.38 14.08 1.28
N THR A 78 22.49 14.14 2.26
CA THR A 78 21.67 12.98 2.69
C THR A 78 20.21 13.29 2.43
N PHE A 79 19.54 12.39 1.72
CA PHE A 79 18.11 12.49 1.40
C PHE A 79 17.29 11.83 2.50
N LEU A 80 16.24 12.51 2.96
CA LEU A 80 15.32 12.01 3.97
C LEU A 80 13.90 11.97 3.40
N GLU A 81 13.27 10.80 3.48
CA GLU A 81 11.84 10.62 3.24
C GLU A 81 11.09 10.72 4.58
N ALA A 82 10.08 11.58 4.68
CA ALA A 82 9.32 11.83 5.90
C ALA A 82 7.90 11.27 5.80
N LYS A 83 7.65 10.18 6.51
CA LYS A 83 6.36 9.48 6.47
C LYS A 83 5.56 9.70 7.75
N PHE A 84 4.48 10.47 7.64
CA PHE A 84 3.57 10.70 8.74
C PHE A 84 2.54 9.56 8.87
N VAL A 85 2.57 8.81 9.97
CA VAL A 85 1.74 7.62 10.22
C VAL A 85 0.87 7.77 11.48
N ALA A 86 -0.32 7.20 11.50
CA ALA A 86 -1.20 7.20 12.69
C ALA A 86 -1.10 5.91 13.52
N SER A 87 -0.62 4.83 12.91
CA SER A 87 -0.37 3.52 13.51
C SER A 87 0.46 2.68 12.53
N GLY A 88 1.37 1.84 13.04
CA GLY A 88 2.10 0.87 12.21
C GLY A 88 1.16 -0.14 11.54
N GLY A 89 1.50 -0.65 10.34
CA GLY A 89 0.71 -1.72 9.75
C GLY A 89 0.86 -2.04 8.26
N THR A 90 1.47 -1.20 7.42
CA THR A 90 1.77 -1.51 5.99
C THR A 90 2.88 -0.58 5.49
N ARG A 91 3.80 -1.10 4.66
CA ARG A 91 4.84 -0.28 4.00
C ARG A 91 4.22 0.64 2.95
N ALA A 92 3.38 0.07 2.08
CA ALA A 92 2.66 0.79 1.05
C ALA A 92 1.23 0.24 0.88
N ASN A 93 0.33 1.08 0.36
CA ASN A 93 -1.00 0.68 -0.08
C ASN A 93 -1.16 1.10 -1.54
N LEU A 94 -1.11 0.15 -2.44
CA LEU A 94 -1.07 0.37 -3.89
C LEU A 94 -2.39 -0.06 -4.55
N GLY A 95 -2.59 0.33 -5.80
CA GLY A 95 -3.75 -0.09 -6.59
C GLY A 95 -3.71 -1.58 -6.92
N GLN A 96 -4.84 -2.17 -7.27
CA GLN A 96 -4.94 -3.60 -7.63
C GLN A 96 -4.06 -3.99 -8.84
N ASP A 97 -3.80 -3.05 -9.74
CA ASP A 97 -3.10 -3.28 -11.02
C ASP A 97 -1.57 -3.13 -10.90
N THR A 98 -1.06 -2.84 -9.70
CA THR A 98 0.36 -2.47 -9.49
C THR A 98 1.33 -3.53 -10.03
N LEU A 99 1.02 -4.82 -9.91
CA LEU A 99 1.93 -5.88 -10.37
C LEU A 99 2.21 -5.82 -11.88
N THR A 100 1.26 -5.35 -12.69
CA THR A 100 1.43 -5.25 -14.14
C THR A 100 1.69 -3.82 -14.59
N GLN A 101 1.21 -2.83 -13.83
CA GLN A 101 1.39 -1.40 -14.13
C GLN A 101 2.86 -0.96 -14.24
N PHE A 102 3.76 -1.68 -13.57
CA PHE A 102 5.21 -1.44 -13.58
C PHE A 102 5.98 -2.50 -14.37
N GLU A 103 5.28 -3.25 -15.23
CA GLU A 103 5.86 -4.27 -16.10
C GLU A 103 6.73 -5.27 -15.31
N LEU A 104 6.28 -5.68 -14.11
CA LEU A 104 6.95 -6.73 -13.35
C LEU A 104 6.79 -8.09 -14.05
N PHE A 105 5.66 -8.23 -14.74
CA PHE A 105 5.32 -9.30 -15.66
C PHE A 105 5.19 -8.71 -17.07
N GLU A 106 5.88 -9.29 -18.03
CA GLU A 106 5.86 -8.87 -19.43
C GLU A 106 4.51 -9.24 -20.07
N ASP A 107 3.87 -8.27 -20.74
CA ASP A 107 2.60 -8.42 -21.47
C ASP A 107 1.42 -9.01 -20.66
N ALA A 108 1.51 -9.05 -19.33
CA ALA A 108 0.45 -9.58 -18.48
C ALA A 108 -0.73 -8.60 -18.34
N THR A 109 -1.96 -9.12 -18.52
CA THR A 109 -3.19 -8.37 -18.28
C THR A 109 -3.28 -7.85 -16.84
N ALA A 110 -3.67 -6.58 -16.69
CA ALA A 110 -3.93 -5.98 -15.39
C ALA A 110 -5.11 -6.66 -14.67
N TRP A 111 -5.10 -6.64 -13.33
CA TRP A 111 -6.15 -7.25 -12.50
C TRP A 111 -7.54 -6.72 -12.87
N SER A 112 -7.68 -5.40 -13.06
CA SER A 112 -8.93 -4.77 -13.49
C SER A 112 -9.44 -5.38 -14.77
N ASP A 113 -8.58 -5.48 -15.76
CA ASP A 113 -8.94 -5.84 -17.12
C ASP A 113 -9.22 -7.34 -17.20
N PHE A 114 -8.43 -8.16 -16.49
CA PHE A 114 -8.65 -9.59 -16.35
C PHE A 114 -10.05 -9.89 -15.79
N ARG A 115 -10.48 -9.14 -14.76
CA ARG A 115 -11.82 -9.32 -14.17
C ARG A 115 -12.95 -8.98 -15.13
N GLU A 116 -12.79 -7.92 -15.91
CA GLU A 116 -13.75 -7.56 -16.95
C GLU A 116 -13.78 -8.64 -18.05
N GLU A 117 -12.62 -9.16 -18.46
CA GLU A 117 -12.50 -10.19 -19.51
C GLU A 117 -13.21 -11.50 -19.14
N ILE A 118 -13.13 -11.91 -17.86
CA ILE A 118 -13.78 -13.14 -17.39
C ILE A 118 -15.24 -12.94 -16.94
N GLY A 119 -15.79 -11.72 -17.00
CA GLY A 119 -17.17 -11.43 -16.63
C GLY A 119 -17.44 -11.39 -15.12
N PHE A 120 -16.41 -11.17 -14.30
CA PHE A 120 -16.55 -11.12 -12.84
C PHE A 120 -17.59 -10.06 -12.38
N PRO A 121 -17.60 -8.81 -12.92
CA PRO A 121 -18.57 -7.80 -12.50
C PRO A 121 -20.02 -8.24 -12.67
N GLU A 122 -20.34 -8.91 -13.78
CA GLU A 122 -21.64 -9.44 -14.15
C GLU A 122 -22.05 -10.60 -13.24
N ASP A 123 -21.16 -11.56 -13.02
CA ASP A 123 -21.43 -12.73 -12.15
C ASP A 123 -21.70 -12.31 -10.71
N ARG A 124 -20.86 -11.41 -10.17
CA ARG A 124 -21.10 -10.79 -8.86
C ARG A 124 -22.45 -10.08 -8.82
N GLN A 125 -22.78 -9.32 -9.87
CA GLN A 125 -24.05 -8.61 -9.94
C GLN A 125 -25.24 -9.58 -9.96
N ALA A 126 -25.15 -10.67 -10.71
CA ALA A 126 -26.18 -11.71 -10.74
C ALA A 126 -26.40 -12.31 -9.35
N LEU A 127 -25.33 -12.70 -8.63
CA LEU A 127 -25.42 -13.19 -7.25
C LEU A 127 -26.08 -12.18 -6.32
N LEU A 128 -25.71 -10.90 -6.42
CA LEU A 128 -26.34 -9.85 -5.62
C LEU A 128 -27.82 -9.65 -5.96
N GLN A 129 -28.26 -9.95 -7.18
CA GLN A 129 -29.67 -9.84 -7.60
C GLN A 129 -30.55 -11.00 -7.11
N GLU A 130 -29.95 -12.10 -6.65
CA GLU A 130 -30.70 -13.23 -6.12
C GLU A 130 -31.41 -12.91 -4.80
N PHE A 131 -30.95 -11.90 -4.06
CA PHE A 131 -31.55 -11.51 -2.79
C PHE A 131 -32.83 -10.68 -2.99
N ASP A 132 -33.97 -11.25 -2.62
CA ASP A 132 -35.28 -10.61 -2.86
C ASP A 132 -35.60 -9.47 -1.87
N ASP A 133 -35.07 -9.53 -0.65
CA ASP A 133 -35.49 -8.70 0.50
C ASP A 133 -34.76 -7.34 0.62
N TYR A 134 -34.18 -6.81 -0.47
CA TYR A 134 -33.60 -5.47 -0.43
C TYR A 134 -34.66 -4.37 -0.20
N PRO A 135 -34.33 -3.34 0.60
CA PRO A 135 -35.09 -2.08 0.66
C PRO A 135 -35.19 -1.38 -0.70
N ASP A 136 -36.26 -0.63 -0.96
CA ASP A 136 -36.51 0.00 -2.27
C ASP A 136 -35.39 0.96 -2.71
N ASP A 137 -34.76 1.67 -1.77
CA ASP A 137 -33.60 2.54 -2.03
C ASP A 137 -32.33 1.75 -2.38
N VAL A 138 -32.21 0.51 -1.88
CA VAL A 138 -31.12 -0.41 -2.23
C VAL A 138 -31.42 -1.13 -3.53
N ARG A 139 -32.68 -1.36 -3.92
CA ARG A 139 -33.07 -2.07 -5.16
C ARG A 139 -32.76 -1.32 -6.45
N ASP A 140 -32.59 0.00 -6.41
CA ASP A 140 -32.17 0.78 -7.58
C ASP A 140 -30.70 0.47 -7.94
N TRP A 141 -30.45 0.14 -9.20
CA TRP A 141 -29.12 -0.17 -9.77
C TRP A 141 -28.51 1.02 -10.51
N SER A 142 -29.22 2.14 -10.63
CA SER A 142 -28.86 3.26 -11.49
C SER A 142 -27.64 4.07 -11.03
N TYR A 143 -27.22 3.90 -9.77
CA TYR A 143 -26.17 4.70 -9.15
C TYR A 143 -24.88 3.89 -8.91
N LYS A 144 -23.74 4.60 -8.94
CA LYS A 144 -22.40 4.02 -8.89
C LYS A 144 -22.11 3.19 -7.63
N SER A 145 -22.79 3.43 -6.51
CA SER A 145 -22.61 2.68 -5.25
C SER A 145 -23.57 1.51 -5.05
N ALA A 146 -24.43 1.20 -6.04
CA ALA A 146 -25.47 0.16 -5.96
C ALA A 146 -24.95 -1.20 -5.45
N VAL A 147 -23.82 -1.66 -5.98
CA VAL A 147 -23.15 -2.91 -5.56
C VAL A 147 -22.75 -2.87 -4.08
N TYR A 148 -22.22 -1.72 -3.63
CA TYR A 148 -21.76 -1.56 -2.25
C TYR A 148 -22.92 -1.52 -1.26
N ASP A 149 -24.00 -0.82 -1.59
CA ASP A 149 -25.14 -0.68 -0.67
C ASP A 149 -25.89 -2.02 -0.49
N ARG A 150 -25.95 -2.84 -1.55
CA ARG A 150 -26.44 -4.23 -1.47
C ARG A 150 -25.56 -5.12 -0.60
N ALA A 151 -24.25 -5.11 -0.85
CA ALA A 151 -23.31 -5.85 -0.01
C ALA A 151 -23.38 -5.44 1.47
N LYS A 152 -23.51 -4.12 1.72
CA LYS A 152 -23.70 -3.59 3.07
C LYS A 152 -25.01 -4.08 3.68
N HIS A 153 -26.09 -4.13 2.90
CA HIS A 153 -27.36 -4.67 3.35
C HIS A 153 -27.24 -6.16 3.76
N LEU A 154 -26.61 -7.00 2.94
CA LEU A 154 -26.36 -8.41 3.27
C LEU A 154 -25.57 -8.56 4.59
N LYS A 155 -24.53 -7.73 4.80
CA LYS A 155 -23.81 -7.70 6.09
C LYS A 155 -24.70 -7.34 7.28
N ASN A 156 -25.66 -6.43 7.09
CA ASN A 156 -26.57 -6.02 8.15
C ASN A 156 -27.58 -7.12 8.46
N VAL A 157 -28.09 -7.83 7.44
CA VAL A 157 -28.97 -9.00 7.61
C VAL A 157 -28.26 -10.09 8.42
N LEU A 158 -26.98 -10.32 8.15
CA LEU A 158 -26.16 -11.31 8.87
C LEU A 158 -25.64 -10.83 10.24
N ASP A 159 -25.93 -9.59 10.63
CA ASP A 159 -25.42 -8.93 11.85
C ASP A 159 -23.88 -9.02 11.98
N VAL A 160 -23.15 -8.75 10.88
CA VAL A 160 -21.68 -8.80 10.88
C VAL A 160 -21.10 -7.65 11.69
N SER A 161 -20.50 -7.99 12.83
CA SER A 161 -19.88 -7.01 13.73
C SER A 161 -18.64 -6.35 13.12
N ARG A 162 -18.28 -5.17 13.63
CA ARG A 162 -17.07 -4.46 13.18
C ARG A 162 -15.83 -5.31 13.47
N GLY A 163 -15.06 -5.62 12.43
CA GLY A 163 -13.85 -6.44 12.52
C GLY A 163 -14.09 -7.96 12.47
N GLN A 164 -15.35 -8.40 12.44
CA GLN A 164 -15.68 -9.80 12.22
C GLN A 164 -15.47 -10.17 10.74
N ASN A 165 -14.94 -11.37 10.51
CA ASN A 165 -14.86 -11.93 9.16
C ASN A 165 -16.27 -12.27 8.66
N THR A 166 -16.66 -11.68 7.53
CA THR A 166 -18.00 -11.86 6.96
C THR A 166 -18.28 -13.31 6.54
N GLY A 167 -17.29 -14.02 5.98
CA GLY A 167 -17.46 -15.42 5.57
C GLY A 167 -17.68 -16.33 6.77
N SER A 168 -16.88 -16.18 7.83
CA SER A 168 -17.09 -16.93 9.07
C SER A 168 -18.49 -16.71 9.66
N ARG A 169 -19.01 -15.48 9.61
CA ARG A 169 -20.37 -15.19 10.07
C ARG A 169 -21.44 -15.82 9.17
N ALA A 170 -21.24 -15.82 7.85
CA ALA A 170 -22.14 -16.49 6.93
C ALA A 170 -22.19 -18.01 7.20
N ASP A 171 -21.05 -18.65 7.45
CA ASP A 171 -20.98 -20.07 7.81
C ASP A 171 -21.72 -20.38 9.12
N GLU A 172 -21.55 -19.54 10.14
CA GLU A 172 -22.29 -19.64 11.40
C GLU A 172 -23.81 -19.61 11.18
N VAL A 173 -24.29 -18.66 10.37
CA VAL A 173 -25.71 -18.51 10.04
C VAL A 173 -26.26 -19.73 9.27
N LEU A 174 -25.48 -20.31 8.36
CA LEU A 174 -25.88 -21.53 7.66
C LEU A 174 -25.97 -22.74 8.60
N ALA A 175 -25.09 -22.82 9.59
CA ALA A 175 -25.05 -23.91 10.57
C ALA A 175 -26.09 -23.76 11.70
N ASP A 176 -26.54 -22.54 11.99
CA ASP A 176 -27.53 -22.26 13.03
C ASP A 176 -28.92 -22.79 12.63
N PRO A 177 -29.55 -23.72 13.37
CA PRO A 177 -30.90 -24.22 13.06
C PRO A 177 -32.00 -23.14 13.19
N ASP A 178 -31.78 -22.12 14.01
CA ASP A 178 -32.76 -21.07 14.31
C ASP A 178 -32.67 -19.89 13.34
N ALA A 179 -31.68 -19.86 12.43
CA ALA A 179 -31.55 -18.83 11.40
C ALA A 179 -32.76 -18.81 10.45
N THR A 180 -33.24 -17.61 10.18
CA THR A 180 -34.35 -17.34 9.26
C THR A 180 -33.97 -17.64 7.80
N GLU A 181 -34.97 -17.82 6.93
CA GLU A 181 -34.70 -18.07 5.50
C GLU A 181 -33.97 -16.88 4.85
N THR A 182 -34.35 -15.65 5.17
CA THR A 182 -33.68 -14.43 4.70
C THR A 182 -32.21 -14.37 5.13
N GLU A 183 -31.89 -14.74 6.38
CA GLU A 183 -30.49 -14.81 6.85
C GLU A 183 -29.71 -15.90 6.12
N ARG A 184 -30.31 -17.08 5.90
CA ARG A 184 -29.67 -18.17 5.17
C ARG A 184 -29.43 -17.81 3.71
N GLU A 185 -30.37 -17.16 3.06
CA GLU A 185 -30.25 -16.67 1.69
C GLU A 185 -29.12 -15.65 1.57
N ALA A 186 -29.09 -14.64 2.45
CA ALA A 186 -28.00 -13.67 2.50
C ALA A 186 -26.64 -14.34 2.72
N ALA A 187 -26.55 -15.34 3.61
CA ALA A 187 -25.33 -16.10 3.85
C ALA A 187 -24.89 -16.92 2.64
N ARG A 188 -25.81 -17.56 1.92
CA ARG A 188 -25.49 -18.29 0.67
C ARG A 188 -24.90 -17.36 -0.38
N ILE A 189 -25.52 -16.20 -0.60
CA ILE A 189 -25.07 -15.20 -1.59
C ILE A 189 -23.69 -14.66 -1.21
N VAL A 190 -23.49 -14.33 0.07
CA VAL A 190 -22.18 -13.89 0.58
C VAL A 190 -21.11 -14.95 0.33
N ASN A 191 -21.37 -16.22 0.70
CA ASN A 191 -20.40 -17.30 0.48
C ASN A 191 -20.13 -17.55 -1.01
N ALA A 192 -21.16 -17.46 -1.86
CA ALA A 192 -20.98 -17.59 -3.31
C ALA A 192 -20.09 -16.47 -3.89
N ILE A 193 -20.25 -15.23 -3.43
CA ILE A 193 -19.39 -14.11 -3.85
C ILE A 193 -17.95 -14.28 -3.35
N LEU A 194 -17.77 -14.78 -2.12
CA LEU A 194 -16.44 -15.04 -1.57
C LEU A 194 -15.71 -16.16 -2.34
N GLU A 195 -16.43 -17.22 -2.71
CA GLU A 195 -15.85 -18.30 -3.52
C GLU A 195 -15.55 -17.82 -4.95
N LEU A 196 -16.45 -17.04 -5.57
CA LEU A 196 -16.21 -16.42 -6.88
C LEU A 196 -14.93 -15.56 -6.89
N ASP A 197 -14.73 -14.71 -5.88
CA ASP A 197 -13.52 -13.88 -5.74
C ASP A 197 -12.25 -14.73 -5.51
N ARG A 198 -12.39 -15.84 -4.77
CA ARG A 198 -11.28 -16.77 -4.55
C ARG A 198 -10.88 -17.48 -5.84
N GLU A 199 -11.83 -18.04 -6.57
CA GLU A 199 -11.60 -18.72 -7.84
C GLU A 199 -10.97 -17.77 -8.87
N GLU A 200 -11.48 -16.53 -8.95
CA GLU A 200 -10.92 -15.48 -9.81
C GLU A 200 -9.48 -15.14 -9.43
N LYS A 201 -9.21 -14.90 -8.13
CA LYS A 201 -7.86 -14.61 -7.66
C LYS A 201 -6.88 -15.72 -8.01
N LEU A 202 -7.28 -16.98 -7.87
CA LEU A 202 -6.45 -18.13 -8.24
C LEU A 202 -6.20 -18.17 -9.75
N ALA A 203 -7.24 -17.93 -10.56
CA ALA A 203 -7.11 -17.86 -12.02
C ALA A 203 -6.19 -16.71 -12.46
N TYR A 204 -6.28 -15.54 -11.83
CA TYR A 204 -5.36 -14.42 -12.10
C TYR A 204 -3.92 -14.77 -11.72
N PHE A 205 -3.74 -15.48 -10.61
CA PHE A 205 -2.42 -15.96 -10.19
C PHE A 205 -1.84 -17.01 -11.12
N ASP A 206 -2.66 -17.88 -11.70
CA ASP A 206 -2.24 -18.79 -12.77
C ASP A 206 -1.81 -18.01 -14.02
N HIS A 207 -2.60 -17.02 -14.44
CA HIS A 207 -2.26 -16.11 -15.53
C HIS A 207 -0.90 -15.42 -15.30
N LEU A 208 -0.64 -14.88 -14.10
CA LEU A 208 0.66 -14.28 -13.77
C LEU A 208 1.81 -15.30 -13.71
N ARG A 209 1.56 -16.56 -13.31
CA ARG A 209 2.61 -17.60 -13.30
C ARG A 209 3.06 -18.00 -14.70
N GLU A 210 2.18 -17.88 -15.69
CA GLU A 210 2.48 -18.16 -17.09
C GLU A 210 3.24 -17.01 -17.78
N ALA A 211 3.13 -15.79 -17.26
CA ALA A 211 3.81 -14.62 -17.79
C ALA A 211 5.32 -14.62 -17.48
N GLU A 212 6.11 -14.14 -18.45
CA GLU A 212 7.52 -13.85 -18.23
C GLU A 212 7.65 -12.68 -17.25
N GLN A 213 8.67 -12.71 -16.38
CA GLN A 213 8.92 -11.64 -15.42
C GLN A 213 10.15 -10.86 -15.83
N ASN A 214 10.13 -9.55 -15.57
CA ASN A 214 11.29 -8.68 -15.77
C ASN A 214 12.03 -8.50 -14.43
N PRO A 215 13.17 -9.18 -14.20
CA PRO A 215 13.85 -9.15 -12.90
C PRO A 215 14.35 -7.76 -12.50
N ARG A 216 14.71 -6.93 -13.49
CA ARG A 216 15.15 -5.55 -13.24
C ARG A 216 13.99 -4.72 -12.71
N ASN A 217 12.80 -4.81 -13.31
CA ASN A 217 11.62 -4.09 -12.84
C ASN A 217 11.17 -4.57 -11.46
N VAL A 218 11.23 -5.89 -11.20
CA VAL A 218 10.94 -6.44 -9.87
C VAL A 218 11.91 -5.91 -8.82
N GLU A 219 13.20 -5.83 -9.14
CA GLU A 219 14.22 -5.28 -8.26
C GLU A 219 14.02 -3.78 -8.02
N THR A 220 13.78 -2.99 -9.08
CA THR A 220 13.49 -1.56 -8.97
C THR A 220 12.27 -1.31 -8.09
N PHE A 221 11.18 -2.05 -8.33
CA PHE A 221 9.98 -1.99 -7.51
C PHE A 221 10.29 -2.27 -6.03
N ALA A 222 11.08 -3.30 -5.74
CA ALA A 222 11.44 -3.65 -4.37
C ALA A 222 12.22 -2.53 -3.67
N HIS A 223 13.24 -1.98 -4.34
CA HIS A 223 14.05 -0.88 -3.79
C HIS A 223 13.20 0.36 -3.52
N LEU A 224 12.36 0.76 -4.46
CA LEU A 224 11.52 1.94 -4.30
C LEU A 224 10.53 1.79 -3.12
N ILE A 225 9.88 0.64 -3.00
CA ILE A 225 8.98 0.39 -1.86
C ILE A 225 9.74 0.44 -0.52
N VAL A 226 10.96 -0.09 -0.49
CA VAL A 226 11.82 -0.05 0.70
C VAL A 226 12.30 1.38 0.99
N CYS A 227 12.52 2.22 -0.01
CA CYS A 227 12.82 3.65 0.20
C CYS A 227 11.61 4.47 0.67
N GLY A 228 10.37 3.96 0.57
CA GLY A 228 9.17 4.63 1.10
C GLY A 228 8.20 5.13 0.03
N TYR A 229 8.51 4.92 -1.26
CA TYR A 229 7.63 5.27 -2.36
C TYR A 229 6.36 4.42 -2.35
N HIS A 230 5.25 5.03 -1.97
CA HIS A 230 4.01 4.31 -1.63
C HIS A 230 2.79 4.73 -2.47
N THR A 231 2.99 5.55 -3.51
CA THR A 231 1.94 5.93 -4.46
C THR A 231 2.35 5.54 -5.87
N ALA A 232 1.37 5.25 -6.73
CA ALA A 232 1.66 4.90 -8.13
C ALA A 232 2.37 6.04 -8.88
N ASP A 233 2.06 7.30 -8.56
CA ASP A 233 2.69 8.46 -9.21
C ASP A 233 4.16 8.58 -8.80
N ALA A 234 4.46 8.54 -7.50
CA ALA A 234 5.83 8.58 -7.00
C ALA A 234 6.65 7.38 -7.49
N LEU A 235 6.05 6.18 -7.50
CA LEU A 235 6.71 5.01 -8.07
C LEU A 235 7.04 5.21 -9.56
N ARG A 236 6.12 5.71 -10.39
CA ARG A 236 6.36 5.92 -11.83
C ARG A 236 7.49 6.90 -12.09
N GLU A 237 7.54 8.00 -11.34
CA GLU A 237 8.53 9.03 -11.57
C GLU A 237 9.95 8.56 -11.27
N HIS A 238 10.09 7.74 -10.23
CA HIS A 238 11.37 7.15 -9.86
C HIS A 238 11.63 5.79 -10.49
N PHE A 239 10.65 5.18 -11.17
CA PHE A 239 10.83 3.88 -11.81
C PHE A 239 11.85 3.96 -12.96
N ASP A 240 11.81 5.08 -13.68
CA ASP A 240 12.72 5.37 -14.80
C ASP A 240 14.05 5.97 -14.34
N THR A 241 14.17 6.36 -13.06
CA THR A 241 15.47 6.69 -12.45
C THR A 241 16.29 5.40 -12.44
N ASP A 242 17.50 5.42 -13.01
CA ASP A 242 18.30 4.20 -13.09
C ASP A 242 18.47 3.62 -11.67
N LEU A 243 18.04 2.39 -11.46
CA LEU A 243 18.20 1.61 -10.22
C LEU A 243 19.60 1.77 -9.60
N ASP A 244 20.62 1.95 -10.45
CA ASP A 244 22.00 2.22 -10.05
C ASP A 244 22.17 3.51 -9.22
N GLU A 245 21.35 4.54 -9.42
CA GLU A 245 21.34 5.74 -8.58
C GLU A 245 20.77 5.47 -7.19
N ILE A 246 19.63 4.80 -7.10
CA ILE A 246 19.02 4.41 -5.82
C ILE A 246 20.01 3.53 -5.04
N LYS A 247 20.60 2.53 -5.70
CA LYS A 247 21.62 1.66 -5.10
C LYS A 247 22.82 2.46 -4.61
N ARG A 248 23.35 3.39 -5.41
CA ARG A 248 24.49 4.23 -5.01
C ARG A 248 24.18 5.07 -3.76
N LEU A 249 22.97 5.61 -3.63
CA LEU A 249 22.60 6.37 -2.43
C LEU A 249 22.51 5.48 -1.19
N LEU A 250 21.93 4.30 -1.35
CA LEU A 250 21.84 3.32 -0.27
C LEU A 250 23.22 2.82 0.16
N GLU A 251 24.10 2.48 -0.79
CA GLU A 251 25.48 2.04 -0.52
C GLU A 251 26.33 3.10 0.18
N ASN A 252 26.11 4.39 -0.15
CA ASN A 252 26.80 5.51 0.49
C ASN A 252 26.09 6.03 1.74
N ASP A 253 25.10 5.30 2.25
CA ASP A 253 24.37 5.65 3.47
C ASP A 253 23.72 7.05 3.39
N SER A 254 23.44 7.52 2.18
CA SER A 254 23.00 8.88 1.84
C SER A 254 21.48 8.98 1.73
N TYR A 255 20.76 8.02 2.31
CA TYR A 255 19.29 7.95 2.31
C TYR A 255 18.76 7.45 3.65
N ARG A 256 17.68 8.07 4.15
CA ARG A 256 17.01 7.69 5.39
C ARG A 256 15.49 7.81 5.28
N LEU A 257 14.77 6.88 5.92
CA LEU A 257 13.33 7.00 6.11
C LEU A 257 13.02 7.39 7.55
N TYR A 258 12.24 8.45 7.72
CA TYR A 258 11.77 8.94 9.00
C TYR A 258 10.26 8.67 9.09
N GLU A 259 9.84 7.77 9.98
CA GLU A 259 8.43 7.59 10.29
C GLU A 259 8.05 8.46 11.50
N VAL A 260 7.12 9.39 11.30
CA VAL A 260 6.63 10.34 12.31
C VAL A 260 5.23 9.93 12.74
N ASP A 261 5.06 9.56 14.01
CA ASP A 261 3.76 9.22 14.56
C ASP A 261 2.93 10.51 14.77
N LYS A 262 1.83 10.65 14.02
CA LYS A 262 0.96 11.84 13.99
C LYS A 262 0.27 12.15 15.32
N ASN A 263 0.19 11.16 16.22
CA ASN A 263 -0.53 11.27 17.48
C ASN A 263 0.39 11.60 18.65
N SER A 264 1.64 11.13 18.60
CA SER A 264 2.62 11.26 19.68
C SER A 264 3.80 12.17 19.35
N GLY A 265 4.05 12.45 18.07
CA GLY A 265 5.27 13.13 17.62
C GLY A 265 6.53 12.26 17.71
N THR A 266 6.40 10.97 18.03
CA THR A 266 7.55 10.07 18.06
C THR A 266 8.12 9.90 16.65
N VAL A 267 9.44 10.04 16.53
CA VAL A 267 10.15 9.87 15.26
C VAL A 267 11.03 8.63 15.34
N SER A 268 10.72 7.64 14.49
CA SER A 268 11.58 6.47 14.28
C SER A 268 12.31 6.60 12.95
N VAL A 269 13.58 6.19 12.95
CA VAL A 269 14.44 6.24 11.76
C VAL A 269 14.74 4.83 11.33
N GLU A 270 14.60 4.59 10.04
CA GLU A 270 14.97 3.35 9.39
C GLU A 270 16.03 3.64 8.32
N ASN A 271 17.01 2.74 8.23
CA ASN A 271 18.02 2.77 7.18
C ASN A 271 17.64 1.73 6.11
N PRO A 272 17.10 2.14 4.94
CA PRO A 272 16.71 1.19 3.91
C PRO A 272 17.89 0.34 3.41
N SER A 273 19.12 0.83 3.51
CA SER A 273 20.34 0.08 3.17
C SER A 273 20.55 -1.12 4.09
N GLU A 274 20.19 -1.01 5.37
CA GLU A 274 20.27 -2.13 6.32
C GLU A 274 19.20 -3.18 6.02
N LEU A 275 18.00 -2.76 5.63
CA LEU A 275 16.95 -3.68 5.20
C LEU A 275 17.37 -4.49 3.97
N LEU A 276 18.04 -3.85 3.01
CA LEU A 276 18.48 -4.50 1.79
C LEU A 276 19.87 -5.16 1.91
N ALA A 277 20.51 -5.05 3.08
CA ALA A 277 21.84 -5.58 3.29
C ALA A 277 21.89 -7.11 3.16
N GLY A 278 22.87 -7.59 2.40
CA GLY A 278 23.13 -9.02 2.23
C GLY A 278 22.10 -9.76 1.37
N PHE A 279 21.22 -9.06 0.66
CA PHE A 279 20.47 -9.67 -0.44
C PHE A 279 21.37 -9.80 -1.67
N GLU A 280 21.44 -11.01 -2.23
CA GLU A 280 22.00 -11.22 -3.57
C GLU A 280 20.88 -11.04 -4.58
N TRP A 281 20.88 -9.92 -5.30
CA TRP A 281 19.82 -9.58 -6.27
C TRP A 281 19.81 -10.41 -7.56
N ALA A 282 20.46 -11.58 -7.53
CA ALA A 282 20.37 -12.57 -8.58
C ALA A 282 19.04 -13.32 -8.48
N ASP A 283 18.44 -13.65 -9.62
CA ASP A 283 17.20 -14.43 -9.69
C ASP A 283 15.98 -13.77 -9.00
N THR A 284 15.99 -12.43 -8.94
CA THR A 284 14.90 -11.62 -8.35
C THR A 284 13.59 -11.82 -9.11
N ARG A 285 12.52 -12.12 -8.38
CA ARG A 285 11.21 -12.45 -8.95
C ARG A 285 10.07 -12.24 -7.96
N VAL A 286 8.88 -12.18 -8.51
CA VAL A 286 7.61 -12.29 -7.81
C VAL A 286 7.25 -13.78 -7.68
N GLU A 287 7.14 -14.27 -6.45
CA GLU A 287 6.65 -15.61 -6.12
C GLU A 287 5.18 -15.58 -5.73
N ILE A 288 4.40 -16.44 -6.38
CA ILE A 288 2.96 -16.57 -6.20
C ILE A 288 2.67 -17.96 -5.62
N PRO A 289 2.34 -18.08 -4.31
CA PRO A 289 2.11 -19.38 -3.69
C PRO A 289 0.85 -20.03 -4.25
N GLU A 290 0.84 -21.36 -4.33
CA GLU A 290 -0.28 -22.15 -4.90
C GLU A 290 -1.62 -21.84 -4.21
N ASP A 291 -1.61 -21.56 -2.91
CA ASP A 291 -2.79 -21.24 -2.12
C ASP A 291 -3.38 -19.84 -2.38
N GLY A 292 -2.68 -19.00 -3.13
CA GLY A 292 -3.09 -17.65 -3.48
C GLY A 292 -3.32 -16.73 -2.27
N THR A 293 -2.66 -16.96 -1.14
CA THR A 293 -2.81 -16.14 0.06
C THR A 293 -2.22 -14.74 -0.12
N SER A 294 -0.93 -14.65 -0.45
CA SER A 294 -0.20 -13.41 -0.71
C SER A 294 0.97 -13.63 -1.66
N VAL A 295 1.31 -12.62 -2.44
CA VAL A 295 2.43 -12.63 -3.38
C VAL A 295 3.69 -12.11 -2.68
N SER A 296 4.87 -12.63 -3.00
CA SER A 296 6.13 -12.20 -2.39
C SER A 296 7.12 -11.73 -3.44
N VAL A 297 7.88 -10.65 -3.16
CA VAL A 297 9.11 -10.38 -3.91
C VAL A 297 10.24 -11.12 -3.20
N VAL A 298 10.96 -11.95 -3.94
CA VAL A 298 12.06 -12.75 -3.43
C VAL A 298 13.30 -12.58 -4.28
N THR A 299 14.45 -12.84 -3.68
CA THR A 299 15.73 -12.82 -4.39
C THR A 299 16.71 -13.83 -3.80
N GLY A 300 17.74 -14.18 -4.57
CA GLY A 300 18.73 -15.20 -4.26
C GLY A 300 18.50 -16.53 -4.99
N PRO A 301 19.48 -17.46 -4.89
CA PRO A 301 19.48 -18.69 -5.66
C PRO A 301 18.34 -19.65 -5.27
N PRO A 302 17.91 -20.54 -6.20
CA PRO A 302 16.96 -21.60 -5.88
C PRO A 302 17.39 -22.41 -4.65
N GLY A 303 16.51 -22.52 -3.65
CA GLY A 303 16.77 -23.23 -2.39
C GLY A 303 17.27 -22.36 -1.22
N ASN A 304 17.64 -21.10 -1.46
CA ASN A 304 17.95 -20.13 -0.41
C ASN A 304 17.40 -18.73 -0.74
N ARG A 305 16.17 -18.69 -1.26
CA ARG A 305 15.49 -17.44 -1.57
C ARG A 305 15.11 -16.71 -0.29
N ARG A 306 15.43 -15.43 -0.24
CA ARG A 306 15.04 -14.54 0.84
C ARG A 306 13.90 -13.66 0.36
N ARG A 307 12.90 -13.47 1.20
CA ARG A 307 11.77 -12.59 0.93
C ARG A 307 12.16 -11.14 1.23
N VAL A 308 11.96 -10.26 0.26
CA VAL A 308 12.18 -8.81 0.40
C VAL A 308 10.87 -8.11 0.74
N LEU A 309 9.78 -8.47 0.06
CA LEU A 309 8.45 -7.90 0.27
C LEU A 309 7.40 -9.00 0.35
N ASN A 310 6.34 -8.75 1.11
CA ASN A 310 5.09 -9.48 1.03
C ASN A 310 3.96 -8.55 0.57
N ILE A 311 3.10 -9.02 -0.33
CA ILE A 311 2.06 -8.23 -0.96
C ILE A 311 0.73 -8.99 -0.85
N ALA A 312 -0.24 -8.40 -0.17
CA ALA A 312 -1.56 -8.98 0.04
C ALA A 312 -2.66 -8.09 -0.55
N TYR A 313 -3.58 -8.71 -1.28
CA TYR A 313 -4.82 -8.05 -1.70
C TYR A 313 -5.75 -7.86 -0.49
N ASN A 314 -6.28 -6.66 -0.33
CA ASN A 314 -7.05 -6.24 0.83
C ASN A 314 -8.32 -5.48 0.42
N TRP A 315 -9.46 -5.89 0.98
CA TRP A 315 -10.79 -5.32 0.71
C TRP A 315 -11.26 -4.31 1.77
N LYS A 316 -10.37 -3.90 2.68
CA LYS A 316 -10.64 -2.91 3.75
C LYS A 316 -11.85 -3.35 4.60
N ASN A 317 -12.79 -2.44 4.86
CA ASN A 317 -13.99 -2.73 5.68
C ASN A 317 -15.11 -3.47 4.90
N LYS A 318 -14.86 -3.82 3.63
CA LYS A 318 -15.80 -4.50 2.75
C LYS A 318 -15.43 -6.00 2.74
N PHE A 319 -16.41 -6.87 2.53
CA PHE A 319 -16.07 -8.28 2.32
C PHE A 319 -15.56 -8.49 0.90
N GLN A 320 -14.78 -9.56 0.72
CA GLN A 320 -14.07 -9.88 -0.52
C GLN A 320 -15.05 -10.05 -1.69
N GLY A 321 -14.62 -9.77 -2.92
CA GLY A 321 -15.47 -9.81 -4.12
C GLY A 321 -16.33 -8.57 -4.41
N ILE A 322 -16.54 -7.65 -3.46
CA ILE A 322 -17.47 -6.53 -3.68
C ILE A 322 -16.86 -5.33 -4.41
N GLN A 323 -15.62 -4.97 -4.09
CA GLN A 323 -14.92 -3.85 -4.71
C GLN A 323 -13.51 -4.26 -5.13
N THR A 324 -12.92 -3.48 -6.03
CA THR A 324 -11.48 -3.34 -6.26
C THR A 324 -10.69 -3.44 -4.95
N PRO A 325 -9.86 -4.48 -4.77
CA PRO A 325 -8.93 -4.56 -3.66
C PRO A 325 -7.85 -3.48 -3.74
N SER A 326 -7.22 -3.16 -2.62
CA SER A 326 -5.90 -2.52 -2.60
C SER A 326 -4.82 -3.57 -2.37
N MET A 327 -3.60 -3.29 -2.80
CA MET A 327 -2.43 -4.13 -2.50
C MET A 327 -1.70 -3.54 -1.30
N ASN A 328 -1.75 -4.25 -0.17
CA ASN A 328 -0.98 -3.90 1.01
C ASN A 328 0.40 -4.55 0.90
N VAL A 329 1.45 -3.74 0.96
CA VAL A 329 2.85 -4.21 0.91
C VAL A 329 3.46 -4.16 2.31
N PHE A 330 4.24 -5.18 2.64
CA PHE A 330 4.92 -5.34 3.93
C PHE A 330 6.39 -5.71 3.69
N VAL A 331 7.27 -5.23 4.57
CA VAL A 331 8.64 -5.74 4.68
C VAL A 331 8.62 -6.86 5.72
N PRO A 332 9.12 -8.08 5.43
CA PRO A 332 9.20 -9.15 6.41
C PRO A 332 10.07 -8.74 7.61
N GLU A 333 9.72 -9.18 8.82
CA GLU A 333 10.59 -9.03 9.99
C GLU A 333 11.91 -9.80 9.74
N ALA A 334 13.03 -9.15 10.04
CA ALA A 334 14.39 -9.63 9.78
C ALA A 334 14.81 -10.79 10.70
#